data_AF-Q5HXG5-F1
#
_entry.id   AF-Q5HXG5-F1
#
_cell.length_a   1.000
_cell.length_b   1.000
_cell.length_c   1.000
_cell.angle_alpha   90.00
_cell.angle_beta   90.00
_cell.angle_gamma   90.00
#
_symmetry.space_group_name_H-M   'P 1'
#
loop_
_entity.id
_entity.type
_entity.pdbx_description
1 polymer ?
#
loop_
_entity_poly.entity_id
_entity_poly.type
_entity_poly.pdbx_seq_one_letter_code
_entity_poly.pdbx_strand_id
1 'polypeptide(L)' 'MIDLELKHMPGMTTGYMCKTDYDHELGEATGGVRVYASLADLKAAQPCVETCGIVQVGIRFLKLVQNANWDRVQS' A
#
# COMPACT_ATOMS: atom_id res chain seq x y z
N MET A 1 -4.68 -10.56 20.98
CA MET A 1 -4.31 -11.45 19.85
C MET A 1 -5.51 -11.52 18.92
N ILE A 2 -5.55 -10.68 17.89
CA ILE A 2 -6.55 -10.76 16.82
C ILE A 2 -5.74 -11.03 15.55
N ASP A 3 -5.32 -12.29 15.39
CA ASP A 3 -4.93 -12.87 14.10
C ASP A 3 -6.21 -13.45 13.47
N LEU A 4 -7.25 -12.63 13.31
CA LEU A 4 -8.37 -12.99 12.44
C LEU A 4 -7.90 -12.81 11.00
N GLU A 5 -7.19 -13.82 10.55
CA GLU A 5 -7.23 -14.37 9.20
C GLU A 5 -7.78 -13.40 8.14
N LEU A 6 -6.92 -12.49 7.67
CA LEU A 6 -6.96 -11.97 6.30
C LEU A 6 -6.60 -13.11 5.32
N LYS A 7 -7.18 -14.31 5.51
CA LYS A 7 -7.03 -15.44 4.62
C LYS A 7 -7.90 -15.19 3.40
N HIS A 8 -7.28 -14.54 2.42
CA HIS A 8 -7.65 -14.62 1.01
C HIS A 8 -9.10 -14.22 0.69
N MET A 9 -9.41 -12.92 0.82
CA MET A 9 -10.51 -12.36 0.03
C MET A 9 -10.07 -12.29 -1.44
N PRO A 10 -10.76 -12.96 -2.39
CA PRO A 10 -10.41 -12.84 -3.80
C PRO A 10 -10.44 -11.37 -4.23
N GLY A 11 -9.32 -10.88 -4.76
CA GLY A 11 -9.14 -9.47 -5.14
C GLY A 11 -8.56 -8.55 -4.05
N MET A 12 -8.06 -9.11 -2.94
CA MET A 12 -7.35 -8.36 -1.91
C MET A 12 -5.89 -8.82 -1.80
N THR A 13 -4.96 -7.89 -1.98
CA THR A 13 -3.51 -8.11 -1.84
C THR A 13 -3.00 -7.39 -0.60
N THR A 14 -1.97 -7.93 0.05
CA THR A 14 -1.35 -7.30 1.22
C THR A 14 -0.18 -6.41 0.81
N GLY A 15 -0.02 -5.28 1.50
CA GLY A 15 1.17 -4.44 1.41
C GLY A 15 1.60 -3.92 2.79
N TYR A 16 2.69 -3.15 2.80
CA TYR A 16 3.33 -2.66 4.02
C TYR A 16 3.58 -1.17 3.94
N MET A 17 3.62 -0.51 5.09
CA MET A 17 3.76 0.95 5.21
C MET A 17 4.32 1.32 6.59
N CYS A 18 4.98 2.47 6.66
CA CYS A 18 5.36 3.10 7.92
C CYS A 18 4.11 3.45 8.74
N LYS A 19 4.08 3.08 10.02
CA LYS A 19 2.90 3.33 10.88
C LYS A 19 2.62 4.83 11.04
N THR A 20 3.65 5.67 11.14
CA THR A 20 3.48 7.12 11.26
C THR A 20 2.84 7.70 9.99
N ASP A 21 3.29 7.27 8.81
CA ASP A 21 2.65 7.66 7.54
C ASP A 21 1.19 7.16 7.50
N TYR A 22 0.90 5.96 7.99
CA TYR A 22 -0.48 5.49 8.11
C TYR A 22 -1.34 6.42 8.98
N ASP A 23 -0.84 6.79 10.16
CA ASP A 23 -1.59 7.61 11.12
C ASP A 23 -1.87 9.03 10.58
N HIS A 24 -0.93 9.60 9.81
CA HIS A 24 -1.01 10.99 9.35
C HIS A 24 -1.47 11.16 7.90
N GLU A 25 -1.16 10.21 7.01
CA GLU A 25 -1.49 10.31 5.57
C GLU A 25 -2.79 9.60 5.21
N LEU A 26 -3.07 8.44 5.81
CA LEU A 26 -4.30 7.68 5.57
C LEU A 26 -5.43 8.14 6.49
N GLY A 27 -5.88 9.36 6.25
CA GLY A 27 -7.03 9.97 6.94
C GLY A 27 -7.13 11.46 6.67
N GLU A 28 -5.98 12.14 6.52
CA GLU A 28 -5.92 13.60 6.41
C GLU A 28 -5.11 14.14 5.21
N ALA A 29 -4.36 13.31 4.46
CA ALA A 29 -3.46 13.82 3.42
C ALA A 29 -4.07 13.85 2.00
N THR A 30 -3.89 14.99 1.35
CA THR A 30 -4.17 15.25 -0.08
C THR A 30 -3.04 14.77 -1.01
N GLY A 31 -1.88 14.36 -0.47
CA GLY A 31 -0.67 13.99 -1.22
C GLY A 31 -0.60 12.53 -1.71
N GLY A 32 -1.55 11.69 -1.30
CA GLY A 32 -1.53 10.25 -1.54
C GLY A 32 -0.73 9.49 -0.48
N VAL A 33 -0.67 8.16 -0.62
CA VAL A 33 0.05 7.26 0.29
C VAL A 33 0.81 6.22 -0.52
N ARG A 34 2.00 5.82 -0.04
CA ARG A 34 2.79 4.75 -0.65
C ARG A 34 2.61 3.43 0.09
N VAL A 35 2.28 2.37 -0.64
CA VAL A 35 2.19 1.01 -0.12
C VAL A 35 3.27 0.15 -0.78
N TYR A 36 4.09 -0.51 0.02
CA TYR A 36 5.19 -1.35 -0.41
C TYR A 36 4.77 -2.82 -0.52
N ALA A 37 5.26 -3.53 -1.53
CA ALA A 37 4.90 -4.93 -1.77
C ALA A 37 5.53 -5.90 -0.75
N SER A 38 6.66 -5.53 -0.16
CA SER A 38 7.36 -6.35 0.83
C SER A 38 7.94 -5.52 1.99
N LEU A 39 8.21 -6.19 3.11
CA LEU A 39 8.92 -5.58 4.24
C LEU A 39 10.34 -5.15 3.88
N ALA A 40 11.02 -5.87 2.99
CA ALA A 40 12.37 -5.53 2.55
C ALA A 40 12.38 -4.21 1.78
N ASP A 41 11.43 -4.02 0.85
CA ASP A 41 11.31 -2.78 0.08
C ASP A 41 10.98 -1.59 0.98
N LEU A 42 10.08 -1.79 1.95
CA LEU A 42 9.75 -0.76 2.94
C LEU A 42 11.00 -0.38 3.77
N LYS A 43 11.70 -1.35 4.34
CA LYS A 43 12.88 -1.09 5.18
C LYS A 43 14.03 -0.45 4.39
N ALA A 44 14.19 -0.82 3.12
CA ALA A 44 15.20 -0.21 2.25
C ALA A 44 14.84 1.25 1.91
N ALA A 45 13.56 1.54 1.65
CA ALA A 45 13.12 2.89 1.28
C ALA A 45 12.90 3.82 2.49
N GLN A 46 12.54 3.27 3.64
CA GLN A 46 12.25 4.01 4.87
C GLN A 46 12.93 3.36 6.08
N PRO A 47 14.19 3.73 6.38
CA PRO A 47 14.89 3.21 7.56
C PRO A 47 14.25 3.60 8.90
N CYS A 48 13.49 4.70 8.94
CA CYS A 48 12.80 5.17 10.15
C CYS A 48 11.74 4.20 10.67
N VAL A 49 11.34 3.19 9.90
CA VAL A 49 10.34 2.21 10.35
C VAL A 49 10.79 1.39 11.56
N GLU A 50 12.10 1.36 11.86
CA GLU A 50 12.61 0.78 13.10
C GLU A 50 12.09 1.51 14.34
N THR A 51 11.85 2.82 14.25
CA THR A 51 11.32 3.65 15.34
C THR A 51 9.83 3.97 15.15
N CYS A 52 9.41 4.26 13.93
CA CYS A 52 8.02 4.58 13.61
C CYS A 52 7.09 3.37 13.69
N GLY A 53 7.61 2.16 13.47
CA GLY A 53 6.83 0.94 13.36
C GLY A 53 6.30 0.69 11.95
N ILE A 54 5.77 -0.52 11.74
CA ILE A 54 5.28 -1.01 10.44
C ILE A 54 3.85 -1.49 10.59
N VAL A 55 3.00 -1.12 9.65
CA VAL A 55 1.64 -1.68 9.51
C VAL A 55 1.54 -2.52 8.24
N GLN A 56 0.73 -3.58 8.31
CA GLN A 56 0.29 -4.34 7.16
C GLN A 56 -1.09 -3.84 6.74
N VAL A 57 -1.28 -3.59 5.45
CA VAL A 57 -2.54 -3.09 4.89
C VAL A 57 -3.10 -3.99 3.80
N GLY A 58 -4.42 -4.01 3.71
CA GLY A 58 -5.13 -4.65 2.61
C GLY A 58 -5.35 -3.66 1.46
N ILE A 59 -4.93 -4.05 0.26
CA ILE A 59 -5.14 -3.32 -0.99
C ILE A 59 -6.28 -4.01 -1.74
N ARG A 60 -7.29 -3.24 -2.16
CA ARG A 60 -8.43 -3.74 -2.92
C ARG A 60 -8.64 -2.90 -4.17
N PHE A 61 -8.81 -3.57 -5.31
CA PHE A 61 -9.25 -2.90 -6.53
C PHE A 61 -10.69 -2.39 -6.36
N LEU A 62 -10.93 -1.10 -6.64
CA LEU A 62 -12.26 -0.49 -6.53
C LEU A 62 -12.94 -0.41 -7.90
N LYS A 63 -12.36 0.37 -8.82
CA LYS A 63 -12.89 0.57 -10.17
C LYS A 63 -11.80 1.06 -11.12
N LEU A 64 -11.99 0.81 -12.40
CA LEU A 64 -11.23 1.45 -13.46
C LEU A 64 -11.79 2.86 -13.71
N VAL A 65 -10.93 3.88 -13.71
CA VAL A 65 -11.33 5.27 -13.98
C VAL A 65 -11.11 5.64 -15.45
N GLN A 66 -10.12 5.04 -16.11
CA GLN A 66 -9.77 5.32 -17.50
C GLN A 66 -9.14 4.07 -18.16
N ASN A 67 -9.55 3.77 -19.40
CA ASN A 67 -8.96 2.66 -20.18
C ASN A 67 -7.53 2.98 -20.66
N ALA A 68 -6.71 1.94 -20.78
CA ALA A 68 -5.43 2.05 -21.46
C ALA A 68 -5.65 2.37 -22.95
N ASN A 69 -4.89 3.33 -23.49
CA ASN A 69 -4.87 3.64 -24.92
C ASN A 69 -3.53 3.17 -25.52
N TRP A 70 -3.56 2.00 -26.14
CA TRP A 70 -2.37 1.36 -26.72
C TRP A 70 -1.95 1.91 -28.07
N ASP A 71 -2.78 2.74 -28.71
CA ASP A 71 -2.49 3.35 -30.01
C ASP A 71 -1.39 4.42 -29.94
N ARG A 72 -0.98 4.83 -28.72
CA ARG A 72 0.06 5.84 -28.47
C ARG A 72 1.46 5.27 -28.17
N VAL A 73 1.63 3.96 -28.17
CA VAL A 73 2.89 3.30 -27.73
C VAL A 73 3.74 2.78 -28.92
N GLN A 74 3.29 2.97 -30.17
CA GLN A 74 4.03 2.55 -31.38
C GLN A 74 5.04 3.61 -31.89
N SER A 75 5.97 4.06 -31.05
CA SER A 75 7.12 4.91 -31.46
C SER A 75 8.43 4.17 -31.40
#